data_AF-A0A2E8K8F5-F1
#
_entry.id   AF-A0A2E8K8F5-F1
#
_cell.length_a   1.000
_cell.length_b   1.000
_cell.length_c   1.000
_cell.angle_alpha   90.00
_cell.angle_beta   90.00
_cell.angle_gamma   90.00
#
_symmetry.space_group_name_H-M   'P 1'
#
loop_
_entity.id
_entity.type
_entity.pdbx_description
1 polymer ?
#
loop_
_entity_poly.entity_id
_entity_poly.type
_entity_poly.pdbx_seq_one_letter_code
_entity_poly.pdbx_strand_id
1 'polypeptide(L)'
;MSVKLSVNLNKVALIRNSRDTTIPSVTEAAITCIDSGAQGITVHPRPDMRHIRPSDVYELAELLARKEYKDIEFNIEGNPYAGPEDNGYPGFMELVQQVCPHQCTLVPDDPTQLTSDHGWNLSGESNQLNPRVEELQQHNIRVSLFMDPIEKQIELAAFLGVNR
;
A
#
# COMPACT_ATOMS: atom_id res chain seq x y z
N MET A 1 -15.30 -10.20 16.53
CA MET A 1 -14.91 -9.85 15.16
C MET A 1 -14.21 -11.04 14.54
N SER A 2 -14.48 -11.36 13.27
CA SER A 2 -13.69 -12.36 12.53
C SER A 2 -12.40 -11.74 12.02
N VAL A 3 -11.33 -12.51 11.95
CA VAL A 3 -10.06 -12.09 11.34
C VAL A 3 -10.27 -11.88 9.83
N LYS A 4 -9.67 -10.84 9.27
CA LYS A 4 -9.65 -10.58 7.83
C LYS A 4 -8.28 -10.92 7.24
N LEU A 5 -8.26 -11.51 6.04
CA LEU A 5 -7.07 -11.75 5.23
C LEU A 5 -7.06 -10.76 4.06
N SER A 6 -5.97 -9.99 3.95
CA SER A 6 -5.67 -9.18 2.76
C SER A 6 -4.46 -9.78 2.06
N VAL A 7 -4.59 -10.18 0.79
CA VAL A 7 -3.54 -10.89 0.06
C VAL A 7 -2.64 -9.92 -0.69
N ASN A 8 -1.33 -9.97 -0.41
CA ASN A 8 -0.35 -9.13 -1.09
C ASN A 8 0.09 -9.73 -2.44
N LEU A 9 -0.10 -8.97 -3.53
CA LEU A 9 0.14 -9.45 -4.90
C LEU A 9 1.51 -9.06 -5.48
N ASN A 10 2.40 -8.46 -4.69
CA ASN A 10 3.72 -8.00 -5.16
C ASN A 10 4.52 -9.10 -5.86
N LYS A 11 4.46 -10.34 -5.37
CA LYS A 11 5.21 -11.47 -5.97
C LYS A 11 4.62 -11.95 -7.30
N VAL A 12 3.33 -11.75 -7.54
CA VAL A 12 2.71 -12.02 -8.85
C VAL A 12 3.30 -11.07 -9.89
N ALA A 13 3.31 -9.77 -9.58
CA ALA A 13 3.89 -8.75 -10.44
C ALA A 13 5.40 -8.94 -10.64
N LEU A 14 6.14 -9.36 -9.60
CA LEU A 14 7.56 -9.68 -9.72
C LEU A 14 7.82 -10.82 -10.72
N ILE A 15 7.02 -11.90 -10.67
CA ILE A 15 7.13 -13.01 -11.61
C ILE A 15 6.80 -12.54 -13.03
N ARG A 16 5.73 -11.78 -13.22
CA ARG A 16 5.38 -11.18 -14.52
C ARG A 16 6.54 -10.35 -15.07
N ASN A 17 7.08 -9.43 -14.28
CA ASN A 17 8.14 -8.51 -14.71
C ASN A 17 9.48 -9.20 -15.04
N SER A 18 9.66 -10.48 -14.67
CA SER A 18 10.85 -11.26 -15.03
C SER A 18 10.92 -11.61 -16.52
N ARG A 19 9.84 -11.38 -17.27
CA ARG A 19 9.72 -11.56 -18.72
C ARG A 19 8.99 -10.38 -19.33
N ASP A 20 9.20 -10.14 -20.62
CA ASP A 20 8.37 -9.22 -21.39
C ASP A 20 7.04 -9.91 -21.73
N THR A 21 6.10 -9.84 -20.78
CA THR A 21 4.82 -10.55 -20.86
C THR A 21 3.76 -9.87 -19.98
N THR A 22 2.50 -10.23 -20.21
CA THR A 22 1.37 -9.83 -19.37
C THR A 22 0.96 -10.91 -18.36
N ILE A 23 1.57 -12.11 -18.43
CA ILE A 23 1.25 -13.24 -17.54
C ILE A 23 2.37 -13.55 -16.53
N PRO A 24 2.05 -13.85 -15.27
CA PRO A 24 0.70 -13.86 -14.68
C PRO A 24 0.10 -12.46 -14.56
N SER A 25 -1.23 -12.36 -14.72
CA SER A 25 -1.96 -11.11 -14.53
C SER A 25 -2.20 -10.83 -13.05
N VAL A 26 -1.95 -9.60 -12.62
CA VAL A 26 -2.18 -9.15 -11.24
C VAL A 26 -3.67 -9.11 -10.91
N THR A 27 -4.50 -8.67 -11.86
CA THR A 27 -5.96 -8.61 -11.69
C THR A 27 -6.60 -9.99 -11.66
N GLU A 28 -6.13 -10.94 -12.48
CA GLU A 28 -6.59 -12.34 -12.43
C GLU A 28 -6.20 -13.02 -11.11
N ALA A 29 -5.01 -12.71 -10.59
CA ALA A 29 -4.58 -13.19 -9.27
C ALA A 29 -5.46 -12.60 -8.15
N ALA A 30 -5.81 -11.31 -8.21
CA ALA A 30 -6.74 -10.69 -7.28
C ALA A 30 -8.10 -11.40 -7.27
N ILE A 31 -8.69 -11.64 -8.45
CA ILE A 31 -9.96 -12.35 -8.61
C ILE A 31 -9.86 -13.75 -7.97
N THR A 32 -8.79 -14.49 -8.28
CA THR A 32 -8.56 -15.82 -7.72
C THR A 32 -8.50 -15.81 -6.19
N CYS A 33 -7.81 -14.83 -5.60
CA CYS A 33 -7.73 -14.68 -4.14
C CYS A 33 -9.10 -14.34 -3.53
N ILE A 34 -9.86 -13.46 -4.15
CA ILE A 34 -11.20 -13.05 -3.71
C ILE A 34 -12.17 -14.22 -3.78
N ASP A 35 -12.20 -14.95 -4.90
CA ASP A 35 -13.04 -16.15 -5.10
C ASP A 35 -12.68 -17.26 -4.10
N SER A 36 -11.43 -17.27 -3.60
CA SER A 36 -10.96 -18.17 -2.55
C SER A 36 -11.23 -17.67 -1.13
N GLY A 37 -11.90 -16.52 -0.96
CA GLY A 37 -12.36 -16.00 0.33
C GLY A 37 -11.51 -14.89 0.95
N ALA A 38 -10.55 -14.30 0.22
CA ALA A 38 -9.83 -13.12 0.70
C ALA A 38 -10.79 -11.93 0.89
N GLN A 39 -10.60 -11.15 1.96
CA GLN A 39 -11.42 -9.97 2.26
C GLN A 39 -10.72 -8.66 1.90
N GLY A 40 -9.52 -8.74 1.33
CA GLY A 40 -8.79 -7.61 0.82
C GLY A 40 -7.65 -7.98 -0.11
N ILE A 41 -7.20 -6.99 -0.87
CA ILE A 41 -6.03 -7.05 -1.73
C ILE A 41 -5.03 -6.00 -1.28
N THR A 42 -3.75 -6.37 -1.30
CA THR A 42 -2.66 -5.47 -0.93
C THR A 42 -1.61 -5.40 -2.03
N VAL A 43 -1.11 -4.19 -2.27
CA VAL A 43 -0.01 -3.94 -3.20
C VAL A 43 0.94 -2.89 -2.63
N HIS A 44 2.20 -2.95 -3.04
CA HIS A 44 3.22 -1.97 -2.67
C HIS A 44 3.91 -1.46 -3.95
N PRO A 45 3.41 -0.38 -4.58
CA PRO A 45 4.06 0.25 -5.72
C PRO A 45 5.32 1.00 -5.28
N ARG A 46 6.50 0.43 -5.55
CA ARG A 46 7.79 1.07 -5.27
C ARG A 46 8.22 2.02 -6.40
N PRO A 47 9.01 3.07 -6.11
CA PRO A 47 9.46 4.03 -7.13
C PRO A 47 10.25 3.40 -8.27
N ASP A 48 11.05 2.37 -7.98
CA ASP A 48 11.83 1.66 -9.00
C ASP A 48 11.02 0.67 -9.86
N MET A 49 9.71 0.55 -9.61
CA MET A 49 8.78 -0.32 -10.31
C MET A 49 9.23 -1.80 -10.39
N ARG A 50 10.01 -2.28 -9.43
CA ARG A 50 10.55 -3.66 -9.46
C ARG A 50 9.47 -4.76 -9.50
N HIS A 51 8.27 -4.50 -8.96
CA HIS A 51 7.12 -5.42 -8.98
C HIS A 51 5.84 -4.73 -9.46
N ILE A 52 5.02 -4.26 -8.52
CA ILE A 52 3.81 -3.50 -8.80
C ILE A 52 4.20 -2.18 -9.47
N ARG A 53 3.59 -1.93 -10.62
CA ARG A 53 3.66 -0.67 -11.38
C ARG A 53 2.44 0.20 -11.06
N PRO A 54 2.47 1.52 -11.28
CA PRO A 54 1.30 2.37 -11.13
C PRO A 54 0.08 1.87 -11.91
N SER A 55 0.28 1.34 -13.12
CA SER A 55 -0.79 0.72 -13.93
C SER A 55 -1.53 -0.40 -13.20
N ASP A 56 -0.81 -1.25 -12.47
CA ASP A 56 -1.40 -2.36 -11.70
C ASP A 56 -2.31 -1.83 -10.59
N VAL A 57 -1.94 -0.69 -9.99
CA VAL A 57 -2.74 -0.05 -8.94
C VAL A 57 -4.04 0.51 -9.51
N TYR A 58 -3.98 1.19 -10.64
CA TYR A 58 -5.18 1.72 -11.31
C TYR A 58 -6.11 0.60 -11.79
N GLU A 59 -5.56 -0.46 -12.40
CA GLU A 59 -6.32 -1.61 -12.86
C GLU A 59 -7.00 -2.36 -11.70
N LEU A 60 -6.31 -2.51 -10.56
CA LEU A 60 -6.91 -3.08 -9.35
C LEU A 60 -7.97 -2.17 -8.75
N ALA A 61 -7.77 -0.85 -8.76
CA ALA A 61 -8.78 0.10 -8.28
C ALA A 61 -10.07 0.02 -9.11
N GLU A 62 -9.94 -0.01 -10.44
CA GLU A 62 -11.08 -0.17 -11.36
C GLU A 62 -11.76 -1.53 -11.17
N LEU A 63 -10.98 -2.62 -11.00
CA LEU A 63 -11.50 -3.94 -10.68
C LEU A 63 -12.32 -3.92 -9.40
N LEU A 64 -11.75 -3.41 -8.30
CA LEU A 64 -12.37 -3.46 -6.97
C LEU A 64 -13.53 -2.46 -6.80
N ALA A 65 -13.66 -1.47 -7.69
CA ALA A 65 -14.82 -0.57 -7.73
C ALA A 65 -16.11 -1.25 -8.25
N ARG A 66 -16.01 -2.45 -8.83
CA ARG A 66 -17.17 -3.19 -9.32
C ARG A 66 -18.08 -3.63 -8.17
N LYS A 67 -19.38 -3.69 -8.43
CA LYS A 67 -20.42 -3.94 -7.42
C LYS A 67 -20.26 -5.29 -6.70
N GLU A 68 -19.77 -6.30 -7.41
CA GLU A 68 -19.49 -7.63 -6.86
C GLU A 68 -18.35 -7.65 -5.83
N TYR A 69 -17.45 -6.67 -5.85
CA TYR A 69 -16.30 -6.58 -4.95
C TYR A 69 -16.44 -5.47 -3.90
N LYS A 70 -17.65 -4.91 -3.71
CA LYS A 70 -17.92 -3.80 -2.77
C LYS A 70 -17.47 -4.04 -1.32
N ASP A 71 -17.32 -5.30 -0.91
CA ASP A 71 -16.95 -5.69 0.46
C ASP A 71 -15.45 -6.07 0.57
N ILE A 72 -14.70 -5.96 -0.54
CA ILE A 72 -13.26 -6.24 -0.62
C ILE A 72 -12.47 -4.96 -0.35
N GLU A 73 -11.65 -4.97 0.70
CA GLU A 73 -10.79 -3.83 1.00
C GLU A 73 -9.58 -3.77 0.07
N PHE A 74 -9.16 -2.56 -0.28
CA PHE A 74 -7.92 -2.33 -1.02
C PHE A 74 -6.94 -1.61 -0.09
N ASN A 75 -5.76 -2.20 0.08
CA ASN A 75 -4.67 -1.62 0.86
C ASN A 75 -3.49 -1.31 -0.05
N ILE A 76 -3.02 -0.07 -0.01
CA ILE A 76 -1.79 0.33 -0.71
C ILE A 76 -0.70 0.61 0.32
N GLU A 77 0.42 -0.09 0.20
CA GLU A 77 1.61 0.09 1.03
C GLU A 77 2.64 0.98 0.34
N GLY A 78 3.33 1.84 1.08
CA GLY A 78 4.49 2.55 0.57
C GLY A 78 5.01 3.67 1.45
N ASN A 79 6.11 4.27 1.01
CA ASN A 79 6.75 5.39 1.70
C ASN A 79 6.08 6.71 1.26
N PRO A 80 5.47 7.48 2.19
CA PRO A 80 4.78 8.74 1.86
C PRO A 80 5.70 9.85 1.35
N TYR A 81 7.01 9.68 1.44
CA TYR A 81 8.01 10.62 0.95
C TYR A 81 8.60 10.24 -0.41
N ALA A 82 8.19 9.09 -0.97
CA ALA A 82 8.60 8.72 -2.32
C ALA A 82 7.96 9.64 -3.37
N GLY A 83 8.78 10.52 -3.94
CA GLY A 83 8.38 11.47 -4.98
C GLY A 83 8.29 10.84 -6.37
N PRO A 84 7.94 11.65 -7.39
CA PRO A 84 7.91 11.19 -8.78
C PRO A 84 9.31 10.84 -9.30
N GLU A 85 9.38 9.90 -10.23
CA GLU A 85 10.60 9.43 -10.89
C GLU A 85 10.47 9.50 -12.42
N ASP A 86 11.59 9.66 -13.13
CA ASP A 86 11.64 9.75 -14.61
C ASP A 86 11.14 8.47 -15.30
N ASN A 87 11.04 7.35 -14.57
CA ASN A 87 10.51 6.09 -15.08
C ASN A 87 8.97 6.04 -15.12
N GLY A 88 8.30 7.15 -14.79
CA GLY A 88 6.84 7.27 -14.79
C GLY A 88 6.17 6.93 -13.46
N TYR A 89 6.92 6.79 -12.36
CA TYR A 89 6.33 6.71 -11.03
C TYR A 89 5.82 8.10 -10.65
N PRO A 90 4.52 8.28 -10.33
CA PRO A 90 3.95 9.61 -10.09
C PRO A 90 4.28 10.17 -8.69
N GLY A 91 4.91 9.38 -7.83
CA GLY A 91 5.00 9.64 -6.40
C GLY A 91 3.91 8.90 -5.63
N PHE A 92 4.25 8.45 -4.43
CA PHE A 92 3.37 7.56 -3.67
C PHE A 92 2.06 8.23 -3.25
N MET A 93 2.16 9.44 -2.70
CA MET A 93 0.99 10.19 -2.22
C MET A 93 0.04 10.57 -3.36
N GLU A 94 0.59 10.96 -4.52
CA GLU A 94 -0.20 11.24 -5.73
C GLU A 94 -0.95 9.99 -6.19
N LEU A 95 -0.26 8.85 -6.29
CA LEU A 95 -0.87 7.58 -6.70
C LEU A 95 -2.01 7.15 -5.77
N VAL A 96 -1.81 7.27 -4.45
CA VAL A 96 -2.81 6.89 -3.45
C VAL A 96 -4.02 7.82 -3.49
N GLN A 97 -3.82 9.14 -3.65
CA GLN A 97 -4.91 10.11 -3.71
C GLN A 97 -5.76 10.00 -4.98
N GLN A 98 -5.17 9.61 -6.11
CA GLN A 98 -5.94 9.34 -7.33
C GLN A 98 -6.85 8.11 -7.20
N VAL A 99 -6.42 7.13 -6.39
CA VAL A 99 -7.09 5.83 -6.27
C VAL A 99 -8.04 5.77 -5.07
N CYS A 100 -7.79 6.54 -4.01
CA CYS A 100 -8.56 6.53 -2.76
C CYS A 100 -8.82 5.10 -2.22
N PRO A 101 -7.77 4.31 -1.91
CA PRO A 101 -7.95 2.96 -1.39
C PRO A 101 -8.65 2.98 -0.03
N HIS A 102 -9.24 1.85 0.35
CA HIS A 102 -9.87 1.69 1.66
C HIS A 102 -8.87 1.88 2.82
N GLN A 103 -7.61 1.49 2.60
CA GLN A 103 -6.51 1.67 3.55
C GLN A 103 -5.22 2.04 2.81
N CYS A 104 -4.41 2.87 3.45
CA CYS A 104 -3.02 3.12 3.09
C CYS A 104 -2.13 2.72 4.28
N THR A 105 -1.16 1.84 4.06
CA THR A 105 -0.18 1.42 5.06
C THR A 105 1.15 2.12 4.78
N LEU A 106 1.56 3.03 5.67
CA LEU A 106 2.80 3.77 5.52
C LEU A 106 3.98 2.95 6.03
N VAL A 107 4.96 2.74 5.17
CA VAL A 107 6.22 2.04 5.49
C VAL A 107 7.40 3.01 5.43
N PRO A 108 8.43 2.86 6.28
CA PRO A 108 9.60 3.75 6.30
C PRO A 108 10.66 3.41 5.24
N ASP A 109 10.41 2.41 4.38
CA ASP A 109 11.40 1.87 3.46
C ASP A 109 12.11 2.92 2.61
N ASP A 110 13.44 2.83 2.56
CA ASP A 110 14.24 3.52 1.56
C ASP A 110 13.96 2.96 0.15
N PRO A 111 13.97 3.78 -0.91
CA PRO A 111 13.77 3.32 -2.29
C PRO A 111 14.69 2.16 -2.71
N THR A 112 15.90 2.07 -2.14
CA THR A 112 16.90 1.04 -2.45
C THR A 112 16.68 -0.27 -1.69
N GLN A 113 15.84 -0.27 -0.65
CA GLN A 113 15.65 -1.41 0.24
C GLN A 113 14.90 -2.57 -0.45
N LEU A 114 15.34 -3.82 -0.25
CA LEU A 114 14.74 -5.01 -0.89
C LEU A 114 13.33 -5.37 -0.37
N THR A 115 13.10 -5.23 0.94
CA THR A 115 11.84 -5.50 1.66
C THR A 115 11.81 -4.67 2.94
N SER A 116 10.64 -4.26 3.44
CA SER A 116 10.50 -3.63 4.76
C SER A 116 11.09 -4.55 5.84
N ASP A 117 12.03 -4.03 6.62
CA ASP A 117 12.75 -4.78 7.67
C ASP A 117 12.79 -4.07 9.02
N HIS A 118 12.26 -2.85 9.09
CA HIS A 118 12.06 -2.07 10.31
C HIS A 118 10.80 -1.20 10.20
N GLY A 119 10.22 -0.86 11.35
CA GLY A 119 9.09 0.07 11.45
C GLY A 119 9.52 1.53 11.61
N TRP A 120 8.54 2.43 11.68
CA TRP A 120 8.84 3.84 11.91
C TRP A 120 9.45 4.08 13.29
N ASN A 121 10.51 4.89 13.33
CA ASN A 121 11.00 5.49 14.57
C ASN A 121 10.38 6.88 14.77
N LEU A 122 9.28 6.94 15.53
CA LEU A 122 8.53 8.16 15.81
C LEU A 122 9.14 9.03 16.91
N SER A 123 10.31 8.66 17.44
CA SER A 123 11.00 9.46 18.44
C SER A 123 11.87 10.55 17.79
N GLY A 124 11.78 11.78 18.32
CA GLY A 124 12.53 12.94 17.83
C GLY A 124 11.73 13.86 16.93
N GLU A 125 12.33 14.99 16.54
CA GLU A 125 11.66 16.09 15.82
C GLU A 125 11.52 15.85 14.31
N SER A 126 12.20 14.84 13.76
CA SER A 126 12.35 14.62 12.32
C SER A 126 11.27 13.75 11.69
N ASN A 127 10.36 13.15 12.47
CA ASN A 127 9.35 12.23 11.92
C ASN A 127 7.97 12.91 11.81
N GLN A 128 7.84 13.77 10.81
CA GLN A 128 6.62 14.54 10.52
C GLN A 128 5.63 13.73 9.67
N LEU A 129 5.15 12.60 10.21
CA LEU A 129 4.10 11.83 9.53
C LEU A 129 2.73 12.52 9.61
N ASN A 130 2.48 13.38 10.62
CA ASN A 130 1.18 14.02 10.82
C ASN A 130 0.60 14.67 9.56
N PRO A 131 1.32 15.52 8.81
CA PRO A 131 0.77 16.09 7.58
C PRO A 131 0.36 15.04 6.54
N ARG A 132 1.11 13.94 6.43
CA ARG A 132 0.80 12.84 5.50
C ARG A 132 -0.41 12.03 5.94
N VAL A 133 -0.52 11.78 7.24
CA VAL A 133 -1.69 11.13 7.84
C VAL A 133 -2.94 11.98 7.61
N GLU A 134 -2.86 13.28 7.89
CA GLU A 134 -3.96 14.23 7.68
C GLU A 134 -4.39 14.31 6.20
N GLU A 135 -3.43 14.39 5.27
CA GLU A 135 -3.68 14.42 3.82
C GLU A 135 -4.45 13.17 3.34
N LEU A 136 -4.08 11.99 3.83
CA LEU A 136 -4.79 10.73 3.52
C LEU A 136 -6.18 10.68 4.14
N GLN A 137 -6.33 11.14 5.39
CA GLN A 137 -7.61 11.14 6.09
C GLN A 137 -8.61 12.12 5.47
N GLN A 138 -8.15 13.25 4.92
CA GLN A 138 -9.00 14.17 4.15
C GLN A 138 -9.61 13.51 2.91
N HIS A 139 -8.97 12.46 2.38
CA HIS A 139 -9.48 11.63 1.28
C HIS A 139 -10.30 10.42 1.78
N ASN A 140 -10.66 10.38 3.06
CA ASN A 140 -11.35 9.26 3.72
C ASN A 140 -10.58 7.92 3.66
N ILE A 141 -9.26 7.98 3.54
CA ILE A 141 -8.40 6.80 3.51
C ILE A 141 -8.03 6.43 4.94
N ARG A 142 -8.23 5.16 5.32
CA ARG A 142 -7.77 4.66 6.61
C ARG A 142 -6.25 4.55 6.61
N VAL A 143 -5.58 5.12 7.60
CA VAL A 143 -4.11 5.09 7.68
C VAL A 143 -3.66 4.04 8.67
N SER A 144 -2.73 3.19 8.25
CA SER A 144 -2.01 2.23 9.10
C SER A 144 -0.51 2.50 9.06
N LEU A 145 0.19 2.30 10.17
CA LEU A 145 1.66 2.39 10.19
C LEU A 145 2.31 1.01 10.28
N PHE A 146 3.38 0.80 9.50
CA PHE A 146 4.26 -0.34 9.69
C PHE A 146 5.22 -0.06 10.85
N MET A 147 5.07 -0.82 11.93
CA MET A 147 5.72 -0.57 13.21
C MET A 147 6.41 -1.82 13.73
N ASP A 148 7.56 -1.64 14.37
CA ASP A 148 8.15 -2.67 15.22
C ASP A 148 7.32 -2.83 16.49
N PRO A 149 7.32 -4.02 17.13
CA PRO A 149 6.57 -4.29 18.36
C PRO A 149 7.23 -3.65 19.60
N ILE A 150 7.49 -2.34 19.53
CA ILE A 150 8.09 -1.54 20.59
C ILE A 150 6.99 -0.67 21.19
N GLU A 151 6.61 -0.95 22.43
CA GLU A 151 5.49 -0.29 23.15
C GLU A 151 5.52 1.24 23.01
N LYS A 152 6.67 1.86 23.30
CA LYS A 152 6.84 3.31 23.19
C LYS A 152 6.57 3.86 21.78
N GLN A 153 6.90 3.11 20.72
CA GLN A 153 6.64 3.53 19.35
C GLN A 153 5.15 3.42 19.00
N ILE A 154 4.48 2.38 19.51
CA ILE A 154 3.03 2.20 19.35
C ILE A 154 2.25 3.32 20.05
N GLU A 155 2.67 3.69 21.27
CA GLU A 155 2.09 4.84 21.98
C GLU A 155 2.25 6.14 21.18
N LEU A 156 3.43 6.38 20.61
CA LEU A 156 3.68 7.55 19.77
C LEU A 156 2.81 7.56 18.51
N ALA A 157 2.60 6.41 17.87
CA ALA A 157 1.75 6.29 16.69
C ALA A 157 0.31 6.74 16.99
N ALA A 158 -0.22 6.41 18.17
CA ALA A 158 -1.57 6.81 18.57
C ALA A 158 -1.76 8.34 18.62
N PHE A 159 -0.70 9.10 18.96
CA PHE A 159 -0.76 10.57 18.96
C PHE A 159 -0.74 11.20 17.57
N LEU A 160 -0.38 10.43 16.53
CA LEU A 160 -0.40 10.89 15.14
C LEU A 160 -1.79 10.84 14.49
N GLY A 161 -2.80 10.33 15.22
CA GLY A 161 -4.16 10.19 14.72
C GLY A 161 -4.35 9.05 13.71
N VAL A 162 -3.39 8.13 13.57
CA VAL A 162 -3.52 6.96 12.69
C VAL A 162 -4.60 6.01 13.19
N ASN A 163 -5.13 5.19 12.28
CA ASN A 163 -6.26 4.30 12.62
C ASN A 163 -5.79 2.91 13.08
N ARG A 164 -4.61 2.45 12.66
CA ARG A 164 -4.08 1.10 12.92
C ARG A 164 -2.56 1.03 12.98
#